data_AF-A0A1Q3SHM6-F1
#
_entry.id   AF-A0A1Q3SHM6-F1
#
_cell.length_a   1.000
_cell.length_b   1.000
_cell.length_c   1.000
_cell.angle_alpha   90.00
_cell.angle_beta   90.00
_cell.angle_gamma   90.00
#
_symmetry.space_group_name_H-M   'P 1'
#
loop_
_entity.id
_entity.type
_entity.pdbx_description
1 polymer ?
#
loop_
_entity_poly.entity_id
_entity_poly.type
_entity_poly.pdbx_seq_one_letter_code
_entity_poly.pdbx_strand_id
1 'polypeptide(L)'
;MTAPSTSLTMILPNEILAHIFSYLSPQDLLNVELVNKLWAEIAKKPYLWQDLIKQHFPYLIKRNIQDYADKPRELFKNEFIRITLEFDKHLANELKSSDIGSLKAYILPAIRGEVDKIEKYILHDDLKKALYCLGAANGHGSCLKQLDQNQKVTALIMAIQYGNFAGVELLFHASEALISSRSPALPIAAQFGDLDIFRFLWKKLEKREGKLVTSKMDEAFLNAAKHGHLAIVQEISSQFTEAITSEDKKTAMIYAAEEGHLNMLMWLLNEFKIDANQDTFKNIFICAAEKGHLEIIQNLLLNYRHNLSKSVIKDAFLRAANCGKASVVRELLLQAGQDITCEMIRSGANEASQRGYIEVLKELFDLSPDMMITKKRFLVEAAKNGYYDIVEYCLGSNQIDAPTLGKALSNAAANGRKNIFAALINYYLTIPSADQMIAISTSLKNDNGITRYCLIHCTQTNFSEEQLDAILGKRSASHFNLLPIFTCKNNERKEKKRGVIRESEVRLLLQEAETFFCQKRRRK
;
A
#
# COMPACT_ATOMS: atom_id res chain seq x y z
N MET A 1 66.67 -31.92 -3.02
CA MET A 1 66.24 -30.68 -2.37
C MET A 1 64.77 -30.47 -2.67
N THR A 2 63.93 -30.74 -1.67
CA THR A 2 62.50 -30.46 -1.70
C THR A 2 62.29 -28.94 -1.59
N ALA A 3 61.72 -28.32 -2.62
CA ALA A 3 61.16 -26.97 -2.52
C ALA A 3 59.66 -27.08 -2.18
N PRO A 4 59.16 -26.34 -1.19
CA PRO A 4 57.80 -26.51 -0.69
C PRO A 4 56.78 -25.84 -1.62
N SER A 5 55.63 -26.48 -1.75
CA SER A 5 54.41 -25.93 -2.31
C SER A 5 53.92 -24.73 -1.48
N THR A 6 54.17 -23.50 -1.94
CA THR A 6 53.57 -22.29 -1.35
C THR A 6 52.70 -21.58 -2.38
N SER A 7 51.52 -22.14 -2.68
CA SER A 7 50.37 -21.30 -3.00
C SER A 7 49.75 -20.86 -1.67
N LEU A 8 50.43 -19.95 -0.97
CA LEU A 8 49.82 -19.18 0.11
C LEU A 8 48.83 -18.21 -0.55
N THR A 9 47.64 -18.69 -0.90
CA THR A 9 46.48 -17.80 -0.92
C THR A 9 46.27 -17.38 0.53
N MET A 10 46.90 -16.26 0.91
CA MET A 10 46.62 -15.60 2.19
C MET A 10 45.14 -15.19 2.16
N ILE A 11 44.28 -16.07 2.66
CA ILE A 11 42.91 -15.74 2.98
C ILE A 11 43.03 -14.88 4.24
N LEU A 12 42.75 -13.58 4.11
CA LEU A 12 42.67 -12.67 5.25
C LEU A 12 41.69 -13.26 6.28
N PRO A 13 42.03 -13.25 7.59
CA PRO A 13 41.11 -13.62 8.65
C PRO A 13 39.76 -12.91 8.51
N ASN A 14 38.67 -13.60 8.89
CA ASN A 14 37.31 -13.07 8.78
C ASN A 14 37.14 -11.77 9.55
N GLU A 15 37.88 -11.59 10.64
CA GLU A 15 37.89 -10.40 11.48
C GLU A 15 38.51 -9.21 10.74
N ILE A 16 39.59 -9.44 9.98
CA ILE A 16 40.25 -8.40 9.18
C ILE A 16 39.38 -8.04 7.97
N LEU A 17 38.75 -9.03 7.33
CA LEU A 17 37.80 -8.78 6.23
C LEU A 17 36.55 -8.03 6.72
N ALA A 18 36.00 -8.38 7.88
CA ALA A 18 34.90 -7.63 8.49
C ALA A 18 35.31 -6.19 8.84
N HIS A 19 36.54 -6.00 9.32
CA HIS A 19 37.10 -4.67 9.55
C HIS A 19 37.22 -3.88 8.24
N ILE A 20 37.73 -4.48 7.16
CA ILE A 20 37.77 -3.85 5.83
C ILE A 20 36.37 -3.47 5.36
N PHE A 21 35.38 -4.36 5.55
CA PHE A 21 33.99 -4.11 5.17
C PHE A 21 33.37 -2.94 5.94
N SER A 22 33.79 -2.68 7.17
CA SER A 22 33.33 -1.50 7.93
C SER A 22 33.69 -0.15 7.27
N TYR A 23 34.66 -0.14 6.35
CA TYR A 23 35.05 1.05 5.59
C TYR A 23 34.41 1.15 4.21
N LEU A 24 33.73 0.10 3.74
CA LEU A 24 33.04 0.11 2.45
C LEU A 24 31.80 1.00 2.50
N SER A 25 31.39 1.53 1.35
CA SER A 25 30.11 2.23 1.27
C SER A 25 28.95 1.24 1.48
N PRO A 26 27.77 1.67 1.94
CA PRO A 26 26.60 0.80 2.11
C PRO A 26 26.20 0.12 0.82
N GLN A 27 26.38 0.80 -0.30
CA GLN A 27 26.11 0.24 -1.62
C GLN A 27 27.14 -0.84 -1.96
N ASP A 28 28.42 -0.60 -1.68
CA ASP A 28 29.46 -1.60 -1.87
C ASP A 28 29.21 -2.79 -0.95
N LEU A 29 28.89 -2.56 0.34
CA LEU A 29 28.49 -3.58 1.31
C LEU A 29 27.30 -4.42 0.87
N LEU A 30 26.29 -3.80 0.25
CA LEU A 30 25.15 -4.50 -0.32
C LEU A 30 25.53 -5.29 -1.58
N ASN A 31 26.56 -4.84 -2.31
CA ASN A 31 27.08 -5.46 -3.52
C ASN A 31 28.25 -6.45 -3.26
N VAL A 32 28.80 -6.49 -2.04
CA VAL A 32 29.93 -7.35 -1.62
C VAL A 32 29.63 -8.83 -1.89
N GLU A 33 28.35 -9.22 -1.82
CA GLU A 33 27.90 -10.58 -2.13
C GLU A 33 28.08 -10.97 -3.61
N LEU A 34 28.11 -9.97 -4.50
CA LEU A 34 28.31 -10.16 -5.93
C LEU A 34 29.79 -10.35 -6.30
N VAL A 35 30.71 -10.07 -5.36
CA VAL A 35 32.15 -10.08 -5.61
C VAL A 35 32.71 -11.50 -5.60
N ASN A 36 32.51 -12.25 -4.50
CA ASN A 36 32.86 -13.66 -4.42
C ASN A 36 32.14 -14.37 -3.25
N LYS A 37 32.26 -15.70 -3.19
CA LYS A 37 31.59 -16.54 -2.17
C LYS A 37 32.05 -16.23 -0.73
N LEU A 38 33.33 -15.95 -0.51
CA LEU A 38 33.86 -15.62 0.83
C LEU A 38 33.28 -14.29 1.35
N TRP A 39 33.19 -13.30 0.46
CA TRP A 39 32.66 -11.98 0.73
C TRP A 39 31.16 -12.05 1.00
N ALA A 40 30.43 -12.87 0.24
CA ALA A 40 29.02 -13.17 0.50
C ALA A 40 28.79 -13.85 1.87
N GLU A 41 29.67 -14.76 2.30
CA GLU A 41 29.58 -15.40 3.62
C GLU A 41 29.81 -14.41 4.77
N ILE A 42 30.73 -13.47 4.62
CA ILE A 42 31.03 -12.46 5.63
C ILE A 42 29.93 -11.39 5.68
N ALA A 43 29.41 -10.97 4.52
CA ALA A 43 28.27 -10.06 4.43
C ALA A 43 26.97 -10.63 5.03
N LYS A 44 26.89 -11.94 5.28
CA LYS A 44 25.77 -12.56 6.02
C LYS A 44 25.95 -12.53 7.54
N LYS A 45 27.13 -12.15 8.05
CA LYS A 45 27.41 -12.20 9.48
C LYS A 45 26.70 -11.07 10.24
N PRO A 46 25.91 -11.37 11.29
CA PRO A 46 25.17 -10.35 12.04
C PRO A 46 26.06 -9.28 12.68
N TYR A 47 27.22 -9.67 13.22
CA TYR A 47 28.11 -8.75 13.95
C TYR A 47 28.62 -7.59 13.09
N LEU A 48 28.87 -7.83 11.80
CA LEU A 48 29.27 -6.78 10.85
C LEU A 48 28.21 -5.68 10.77
N TRP A 49 26.95 -6.07 10.56
CA TRP A 49 25.85 -5.12 10.45
C TRP A 49 25.50 -4.46 11.77
N GLN A 50 25.64 -5.18 12.88
CA GLN A 50 25.48 -4.62 14.22
C GLN A 50 26.50 -3.52 14.51
N ASP A 51 27.76 -3.71 14.09
CA ASP A 51 28.81 -2.70 14.25
C ASP A 51 28.61 -1.52 13.29
N LEU A 52 28.20 -1.78 12.05
CA LEU A 52 27.80 -0.71 11.11
C LEU A 52 26.63 0.11 11.64
N ILE A 53 25.62 -0.51 12.25
CA ILE A 53 24.51 0.20 12.90
C ILE A 53 25.03 1.03 14.08
N LYS A 54 25.88 0.48 14.95
CA LYS A 54 26.49 1.27 16.04
C LYS A 54 27.21 2.50 15.51
N GLN A 55 27.91 2.36 14.39
CA GLN A 55 28.71 3.44 13.82
C GLN A 55 27.85 4.50 13.13
N HIS A 56 26.78 4.11 12.45
CA HIS A 56 26.04 5.00 11.54
C HIS A 56 24.65 5.36 12.02
N PHE A 57 23.98 4.46 12.72
CA PHE A 57 22.60 4.62 13.13
C PHE A 57 22.43 4.16 14.59
N PRO A 58 23.20 4.74 15.55
CA PRO A 58 23.21 4.26 16.94
C PRO A 58 21.83 4.33 17.59
N TYR A 59 20.96 5.25 17.15
CA TYR A 59 19.58 5.37 17.61
C TYR A 59 18.71 4.13 17.29
N LEU A 60 19.02 3.37 16.23
CA LEU A 60 18.28 2.15 15.88
C LEU A 60 18.44 1.05 16.92
N ILE A 61 19.55 1.06 17.68
CA ILE A 61 19.81 0.03 18.70
C ILE A 61 18.72 0.06 19.77
N LYS A 62 18.30 1.26 20.19
CA LYS A 62 17.24 1.45 21.19
C LYS A 62 15.85 1.31 20.57
N ARG A 63 15.66 1.82 19.36
CA ARG A 63 14.35 1.85 18.69
C ARG A 63 13.90 0.49 18.16
N ASN A 64 14.85 -0.35 17.75
CA ASN A 64 14.61 -1.63 17.09
C ASN A 64 15.46 -2.75 17.72
N ILE A 65 15.40 -2.89 19.06
CA ILE A 65 16.21 -3.86 19.81
C ILE A 65 16.10 -5.29 19.22
N GLN A 66 14.88 -5.70 18.87
CA GLN A 66 14.63 -7.03 18.32
C GLN A 66 15.22 -7.19 16.91
N ASP A 67 14.95 -6.26 15.99
CA ASP A 67 15.49 -6.33 14.62
C ASP A 67 17.02 -6.16 14.60
N TYR A 68 17.57 -5.39 15.54
CA TYR A 68 19.01 -5.24 15.72
C TYR A 68 19.68 -6.58 16.12
N ALA A 69 19.00 -7.38 16.95
CA ALA A 69 19.47 -8.70 17.33
C ALA A 69 19.24 -9.73 16.20
N ASP A 70 18.04 -9.76 15.63
CA ASP A 70 17.60 -10.85 14.75
C ASP A 70 17.97 -10.62 13.27
N LYS A 71 17.88 -9.37 12.79
CA LYS A 71 17.98 -9.02 11.36
C LYS A 71 18.73 -7.68 11.14
N PRO A 72 19.95 -7.50 11.68
CA PRO A 72 20.66 -6.22 11.63
C PRO A 72 20.97 -5.76 10.20
N ARG A 73 21.13 -6.68 9.26
CA ARG A 73 21.33 -6.36 7.85
C ARG A 73 20.13 -5.64 7.23
N GLU A 74 18.94 -6.21 7.39
CA GLU A 74 17.72 -5.62 6.83
C GLU A 74 17.40 -4.31 7.52
N LEU A 75 17.62 -4.23 8.83
CA LEU A 75 17.48 -3.00 9.61
C LEU A 75 18.39 -1.89 9.05
N PHE A 76 19.68 -2.17 8.85
CA PHE A 76 20.62 -1.20 8.28
C PHE A 76 20.22 -0.79 6.86
N LYS A 77 19.87 -1.75 6.01
CA LYS A 77 19.52 -1.52 4.61
C LYS A 77 18.27 -0.64 4.49
N ASN A 78 17.24 -0.95 5.27
CA ASN A 78 15.98 -0.20 5.27
C ASN A 78 16.21 1.23 5.73
N GLU A 79 17.01 1.44 6.78
CA GLU A 79 17.30 2.79 7.26
C GLU A 79 18.14 3.60 6.26
N PHE A 80 19.14 2.97 5.65
CA PHE A 80 19.94 3.62 4.62
C PHE A 80 19.08 4.04 3.42
N ILE A 81 18.16 3.19 2.98
CA ILE A 81 17.21 3.52 1.91
C ILE A 81 16.28 4.66 2.34
N ARG A 82 15.75 4.62 3.57
CA ARG A 82 14.86 5.66 4.11
C ARG A 82 15.53 7.03 4.05
N ILE A 83 16.73 7.16 4.61
CA ILE A 83 17.47 8.43 4.64
C ILE A 83 17.80 8.89 3.21
N THR A 84 18.19 7.97 2.33
CA THR A 84 18.45 8.31 0.92
C THR A 84 17.20 8.88 0.24
N LEU A 85 16.05 8.24 0.41
CA LEU A 85 14.78 8.69 -0.18
C LEU A 85 14.29 10.01 0.41
N GLU A 86 14.51 10.26 1.70
CA GLU A 86 14.23 11.55 2.34
C GLU A 86 15.06 12.67 1.72
N PHE A 87 16.36 12.42 1.53
CA PHE A 87 17.23 13.36 0.83
C PHE A 87 16.79 13.58 -0.62
N ASP A 88 16.48 12.52 -1.36
CA ASP A 88 16.01 12.63 -2.75
C ASP A 88 14.71 13.47 -2.87
N LYS A 89 13.78 13.37 -1.91
CA LYS A 89 12.55 14.19 -1.89
C LYS A 89 12.83 15.66 -1.59
N HIS A 90 13.72 15.95 -0.65
CA HIS A 90 14.14 17.32 -0.37
C HIS A 90 14.88 17.94 -1.58
N LEU A 91 15.66 17.13 -2.30
CA LEU A 91 16.45 17.53 -3.47
C LEU A 91 15.65 17.69 -4.77
N ALA A 92 14.57 16.92 -4.94
CA ALA A 92 13.71 16.97 -6.13
C ALA A 92 13.00 18.33 -6.33
N ASN A 93 12.87 19.13 -5.26
CA ASN A 93 12.30 20.47 -5.32
C ASN A 93 13.32 21.55 -5.72
N GLU A 94 14.63 21.29 -5.65
CA GLU A 94 15.68 22.30 -5.80
C GLU A 94 16.69 22.02 -6.93
N LEU A 95 16.79 20.78 -7.45
CA LEU A 95 17.79 20.41 -8.45
C LEU A 95 17.18 19.73 -9.70
N LYS A 96 17.63 20.16 -10.89
CA LYS A 96 17.36 19.46 -12.16
C LYS A 96 18.17 18.16 -12.24
N SER A 97 17.59 17.15 -12.87
CA SER A 97 17.81 15.71 -12.70
C SER A 97 19.14 15.09 -13.16
N SER A 98 20.27 15.80 -13.22
CA SER A 98 21.52 15.24 -13.76
C SER A 98 22.60 14.82 -12.75
N ASP A 99 22.53 15.21 -11.47
CA ASP A 99 23.59 14.90 -10.47
C ASP A 99 23.21 13.86 -9.39
N ILE A 100 22.02 13.28 -9.49
CA ILE A 100 21.37 12.48 -8.44
C ILE A 100 22.05 11.11 -8.21
N GLY A 101 22.87 10.64 -9.16
CA GLY A 101 23.55 9.34 -9.05
C GLY A 101 24.62 9.26 -7.95
N SER A 102 25.10 10.39 -7.42
CA SER A 102 26.24 10.46 -6.47
C SER A 102 25.86 10.72 -5.01
N LEU A 103 24.60 11.06 -4.72
CA LEU A 103 24.17 11.52 -3.39
C LEU A 103 24.43 10.52 -2.25
N LYS A 104 24.29 9.23 -2.56
CA LYS A 104 24.54 8.11 -1.64
C LYS A 104 25.97 8.07 -1.10
N ALA A 105 26.95 8.59 -1.85
CA ALA A 105 28.36 8.62 -1.42
C ALA A 105 28.60 9.65 -0.30
N TYR A 106 27.71 10.64 -0.12
CA TYR A 106 27.90 11.77 0.80
C TYR A 106 27.14 11.61 2.11
N ILE A 107 26.05 10.84 2.12
CA ILE A 107 25.20 10.62 3.29
C ILE A 107 25.99 10.04 4.46
N LEU A 108 26.88 9.08 4.21
CA LEU A 108 27.69 8.48 5.27
C LEU A 108 28.75 9.43 5.86
N PRO A 109 29.58 10.12 5.06
CA PRO A 109 30.46 11.16 5.58
C PRO A 109 29.71 12.19 6.42
N ALA A 110 28.51 12.59 6.00
CA ALA A 110 27.65 13.51 6.75
C ALA A 110 27.19 12.93 8.08
N ILE A 111 26.67 11.69 8.10
CA ILE A 111 26.29 10.99 9.33
C ILE A 111 27.45 10.87 10.31
N ARG A 112 28.68 10.68 9.81
CA ARG A 112 29.91 10.60 10.62
C ARG A 112 30.49 11.96 11.02
N GLY A 113 29.90 13.07 10.57
CA GLY A 113 30.40 14.42 10.83
C GLY A 113 31.72 14.75 10.13
N GLU A 114 32.06 14.06 9.05
CA GLU A 114 33.31 14.22 8.28
C GLU A 114 33.24 15.45 7.36
N VAL A 115 33.21 16.65 7.96
CA VAL A 115 33.09 17.94 7.25
C VAL A 115 34.15 18.10 6.17
N ASP A 116 35.40 17.69 6.44
CA ASP A 116 36.50 17.78 5.47
C ASP A 116 36.25 16.97 4.19
N LYS A 117 35.52 15.85 4.28
CA LYS A 117 35.16 15.07 3.09
C LYS A 117 34.04 15.78 2.34
N ILE A 118 33.02 16.29 3.04
CA ILE A 118 31.92 17.05 2.43
C ILE A 118 32.45 18.26 1.64
N GLU A 119 33.43 18.97 2.21
CA GLU A 119 34.00 20.16 1.58
C GLU A 119 34.84 19.87 0.34
N LYS A 120 35.49 18.70 0.28
CA LYS A 120 36.28 18.27 -0.89
C LYS A 120 35.42 17.98 -2.12
N TYR A 121 34.12 17.75 -1.95
CA TYR A 121 33.23 17.47 -3.06
C TYR A 121 32.70 18.75 -3.71
N ILE A 122 32.63 18.75 -5.03
CA ILE A 122 32.01 19.82 -5.83
C ILE A 122 30.50 19.62 -5.76
N LEU A 123 29.87 20.18 -4.73
CA LEU A 123 28.43 20.09 -4.47
C LEU A 123 27.82 21.49 -4.44
N HIS A 124 26.54 21.58 -4.82
CA HIS A 124 25.75 22.79 -4.62
C HIS A 124 25.69 23.15 -3.13
N ASP A 125 25.68 24.44 -2.80
CA ASP A 125 25.75 24.94 -1.42
C ASP A 125 24.58 24.42 -0.56
N ASP A 126 23.36 24.39 -1.12
CA ASP A 126 22.18 23.88 -0.43
C ASP A 126 22.28 22.39 -0.08
N LEU A 127 22.91 21.60 -0.95
CA LEU A 127 23.17 20.19 -0.68
C LEU A 127 24.22 20.02 0.44
N LYS A 128 25.28 20.85 0.45
CA LYS A 128 26.24 20.84 1.56
C LYS A 128 25.56 21.18 2.88
N LYS A 129 24.70 22.20 2.90
CA LYS A 129 23.90 22.59 4.07
C LYS A 129 22.99 21.46 4.55
N ALA A 130 22.31 20.75 3.66
CA ALA A 130 21.50 19.58 4.02
C ALA A 130 22.35 18.46 4.66
N LEU A 131 23.55 18.20 4.13
CA LEU A 131 24.50 17.25 4.72
C LEU A 131 25.02 17.72 6.09
N TYR A 132 25.24 19.01 6.30
CA TYR A 132 25.58 19.57 7.61
C TYR A 132 24.44 19.44 8.61
N CYS A 133 23.18 19.63 8.18
CA CYS A 133 22.01 19.36 9.02
C CYS A 133 21.98 17.89 9.46
N LEU A 134 22.26 16.95 8.56
CA LEU A 134 22.32 15.52 8.86
C LEU A 134 23.43 15.19 9.87
N GLY A 135 24.63 15.77 9.70
CA GLY A 135 25.72 15.58 10.65
C GLY A 135 25.42 16.17 12.03
N ALA A 136 24.88 17.39 12.08
CA ALA A 136 24.45 18.02 13.33
C ALA A 136 23.34 17.21 14.02
N ALA A 137 22.36 16.70 13.26
CA ALA A 137 21.31 15.83 13.75
C ALA A 137 21.83 14.51 14.33
N ASN A 138 23.01 14.06 13.89
CA ASN A 138 23.69 12.88 14.43
C ASN A 138 24.61 13.18 15.63
N GLY A 139 24.66 14.43 16.11
CA GLY A 139 25.47 14.83 17.25
C GLY A 139 26.87 15.32 16.90
N HIS A 140 27.13 15.69 15.64
CA HIS A 140 28.42 16.23 15.23
C HIS A 140 28.45 17.76 15.27
N GLY A 141 29.06 18.32 16.32
CA GLY A 141 29.14 19.77 16.54
C GLY A 141 29.98 20.54 15.53
N SER A 142 30.89 19.87 14.82
CA SER A 142 31.69 20.45 13.73
C SER A 142 30.80 21.04 12.62
N CYS A 143 29.64 20.43 12.37
CA CYS A 143 28.69 20.86 11.35
C CYS A 143 27.97 22.16 11.74
N LEU A 144 27.81 22.48 13.03
CA LEU A 144 27.03 23.63 13.49
C LEU A 144 27.56 24.99 13.01
N LYS A 145 28.87 25.09 12.76
CA LYS A 145 29.53 26.32 12.30
C LYS A 145 29.07 26.72 10.89
N GLN A 146 28.64 25.74 10.10
CA GLN A 146 28.17 25.92 8.73
C GLN A 146 26.66 26.17 8.64
N LEU A 147 25.95 26.15 9.78
CA LEU A 147 24.50 26.24 9.83
C LEU A 147 24.03 27.60 10.35
N ASP A 148 23.09 28.19 9.61
CA ASP A 148 22.29 29.30 10.12
C ASP A 148 21.22 28.82 11.12
N GLN A 149 20.43 29.74 11.65
CA GLN A 149 19.44 29.42 12.67
C GLN A 149 18.27 28.56 12.14
N ASN A 150 17.84 28.77 10.90
CA ASN A 150 16.76 27.98 10.29
C ASN A 150 17.22 26.54 10.04
N GLN A 151 18.46 26.38 9.57
CA GLN A 151 19.06 25.08 9.34
C GLN A 151 19.30 24.31 10.64
N LYS A 152 19.61 25.00 11.74
CA LYS A 152 19.66 24.39 13.07
C LYS A 152 18.28 23.90 13.54
N VAL A 153 17.19 24.59 13.20
CA VAL A 153 15.82 24.08 13.45
C VAL A 153 15.58 22.81 12.63
N THR A 154 15.94 22.81 11.35
CA THR A 154 15.83 21.61 10.49
C THR A 154 16.62 20.44 11.07
N ALA A 155 17.89 20.66 11.45
CA ALA A 155 18.73 19.65 12.08
C ALA A 155 18.12 19.14 13.41
N LEU A 156 17.47 20.01 14.18
CA LEU A 156 16.84 19.62 15.45
C LEU A 156 15.64 18.71 15.19
N ILE A 157 14.81 19.06 14.22
CA ILE A 157 13.68 18.22 13.80
C ILE A 157 14.20 16.86 13.33
N MET A 158 15.24 16.81 12.48
CA MET A 158 15.84 15.55 12.02
C MET A 158 16.36 14.71 13.20
N ALA A 159 17.04 15.33 14.18
CA ALA A 159 17.53 14.62 15.37
C ALA A 159 16.40 13.96 16.16
N ILE A 160 15.28 14.66 16.32
CA ILE A 160 14.07 14.16 16.98
C ILE A 160 13.46 13.00 16.19
N GLN A 161 13.31 13.15 14.87
CA GLN A 161 12.73 12.12 13.99
C GLN A 161 13.53 10.80 14.02
N TYR A 162 14.86 10.92 14.08
CA TYR A 162 15.77 9.79 14.20
C TYR A 162 15.76 9.18 15.60
N GLY A 163 15.38 9.94 16.63
CA GLY A 163 15.55 9.52 18.02
C GLY A 163 17.00 9.65 18.50
N ASN A 164 17.79 10.54 17.88
CA ASN A 164 19.17 10.77 18.29
C ASN A 164 19.24 11.84 19.37
N PHE A 165 19.18 11.40 20.63
CA PHE A 165 19.23 12.27 21.80
C PHE A 165 20.48 13.16 21.83
N ALA A 166 21.65 12.63 21.43
CA ALA A 166 22.90 13.40 21.40
C ALA A 166 22.83 14.58 20.42
N GLY A 167 22.20 14.37 19.25
CA GLY A 167 21.92 15.44 18.29
C GLY A 167 20.98 16.51 18.87
N VAL A 168 19.89 16.08 19.54
CA VAL A 168 18.94 17.00 20.19
C VAL A 168 19.63 17.84 21.27
N GLU A 169 20.42 17.21 22.14
CA GLU A 169 21.14 17.88 23.22
C GLU A 169 22.18 18.87 22.68
N LEU A 170 22.96 18.46 21.67
CA LEU A 170 23.94 19.30 21.01
C LEU A 170 23.31 20.55 20.38
N LEU A 171 22.19 20.38 19.67
CA LEU A 171 21.50 21.49 19.02
C LEU A 171 20.85 22.43 20.03
N PHE A 172 20.30 21.89 21.12
CA PHE A 172 19.82 22.72 22.23
C PHE A 172 20.93 23.58 22.82
N HIS A 173 22.11 23.02 23.09
CA HIS A 173 23.26 23.77 23.62
C HIS A 173 23.82 24.78 22.61
N ALA A 174 23.70 24.53 21.32
CA ALA A 174 24.08 25.47 20.29
C ALA A 174 23.19 26.73 20.28
N SER A 175 21.89 26.57 20.56
CA SER A 175 20.98 27.71 20.74
C SER A 175 19.71 27.29 21.47
N GLU A 176 19.56 27.77 22.71
CA GLU A 176 18.35 27.52 23.51
C GLU A 176 17.08 28.07 22.83
N ALA A 177 17.23 29.08 21.95
CA ALA A 177 16.13 29.68 21.20
C ALA A 177 15.40 28.68 20.29
N LEU A 178 16.07 27.61 19.85
CA LEU A 178 15.50 26.55 18.99
C LEU A 178 14.39 25.77 19.69
N ILE A 179 14.46 25.71 21.03
CA ILE A 179 13.47 25.09 21.89
C ILE A 179 12.65 26.22 22.54
N SER A 180 11.56 26.60 21.88
CA SER A 180 10.58 27.56 22.36
C SER A 180 9.17 27.04 22.14
N SER A 181 8.16 27.62 22.79
CA SER A 181 6.73 27.30 22.53
C SER A 181 6.32 27.50 21.07
N ARG A 182 7.05 28.34 20.32
CA ARG A 182 6.82 28.55 18.87
C ARG A 182 7.43 27.44 18.00
N SER A 183 8.31 26.62 18.54
CA SER A 183 8.98 25.53 17.82
C SER A 183 8.08 24.28 17.77
N PRO A 184 8.03 23.55 16.64
CA PRO A 184 7.29 22.30 16.55
C PRO A 184 8.02 21.11 17.20
N ALA A 185 9.19 21.33 17.82
CA ALA A 185 10.02 20.28 18.38
C ALA A 185 9.29 19.35 19.37
N LEU A 186 8.50 19.91 20.30
CA LEU A 186 7.80 19.12 21.32
C LEU A 186 6.67 18.26 20.72
N PRO A 187 5.74 18.81 19.90
CA PRO A 187 4.76 18.00 19.18
C PRO A 187 5.36 16.94 18.25
N ILE A 188 6.48 17.25 17.59
CA ILE A 188 7.21 16.27 16.74
C ILE A 188 7.82 15.17 17.61
N ALA A 189 8.42 15.48 18.76
CA ALA A 189 8.93 14.43 19.65
C ALA A 189 7.82 13.48 20.12
N ALA A 190 6.64 14.02 20.41
CA ALA A 190 5.46 13.22 20.74
C ALA A 190 5.00 12.35 19.57
N GLN A 191 5.12 12.83 18.33
CA GLN A 191 4.83 12.09 17.11
C GLN A 191 5.76 10.88 16.88
N PHE A 192 7.04 11.00 17.23
CA PHE A 192 8.05 9.94 17.00
C PHE A 192 8.27 9.02 18.19
N GLY A 193 7.75 9.38 19.37
CA GLY A 193 7.56 8.46 20.48
C GLY A 193 8.76 8.23 21.40
N ASP A 194 9.87 8.95 21.21
CA ASP A 194 10.99 8.88 22.14
C ASP A 194 10.66 9.67 23.42
N LEU A 195 10.26 8.95 24.45
CA LEU A 195 9.87 9.51 25.75
C LEU A 195 11.00 10.32 26.40
N ASP A 196 12.27 9.93 26.20
CA ASP A 196 13.40 10.62 26.82
C ASP A 196 13.65 11.96 26.12
N ILE A 197 13.59 11.99 24.79
CA ILE A 197 13.62 13.24 24.02
C ILE A 197 12.44 14.12 24.42
N PHE A 198 11.22 13.58 24.45
CA PHE A 198 10.02 14.32 24.85
C PHE A 198 10.20 14.97 26.24
N ARG A 199 10.62 14.19 27.25
CA ARG A 199 10.91 14.66 28.61
C ARG A 199 11.98 15.73 28.64
N PHE A 200 13.05 15.55 27.87
CA PHE A 200 14.14 16.52 27.79
C PHE A 200 13.63 17.86 27.24
N LEU A 201 12.95 17.84 26.09
CA LEU A 201 12.42 19.04 25.45
C LEU A 201 11.42 19.76 26.36
N TRP A 202 10.47 19.02 26.93
CA TRP A 202 9.46 19.58 27.84
C TRP A 202 10.11 20.23 29.07
N LYS A 203 11.01 19.54 29.78
CA LYS A 203 11.65 20.10 31.00
C LYS A 203 12.46 21.36 30.69
N LYS A 204 13.11 21.43 29.53
CA LYS A 204 13.83 22.64 29.09
C LYS A 204 12.88 23.78 28.77
N LEU A 205 11.77 23.48 28.09
CA LEU A 205 10.72 24.46 27.81
C LEU A 205 10.08 25.00 29.08
N GLU A 206 9.71 24.14 30.02
CA GLU A 206 9.11 24.52 31.30
C GLU A 206 10.03 25.44 32.09
N LYS A 207 11.32 25.11 32.17
CA LYS A 207 12.31 25.95 32.85
C LYS A 207 12.43 27.36 32.22
N ARG A 208 12.23 27.48 30.91
CA ARG A 208 12.41 28.72 30.15
C ARG A 208 11.15 29.58 30.10
N GLU A 209 10.00 28.96 29.89
CA GLU A 209 8.74 29.65 29.56
C GLU A 209 7.62 29.37 30.58
N GLY A 210 7.86 28.49 31.56
CA GLY A 210 6.92 28.15 32.63
C GLY A 210 5.62 27.58 32.07
N LYS A 211 4.49 28.16 32.48
CA LYS A 211 3.15 27.68 32.10
C LYS A 211 2.79 27.89 30.63
N LEU A 212 3.53 28.70 29.86
CA LEU A 212 3.25 28.94 28.42
C LEU A 212 3.35 27.66 27.57
N VAL A 213 4.06 26.64 28.06
CA VAL A 213 4.29 25.37 27.38
C VAL A 213 3.03 24.51 27.26
N THR A 214 2.01 24.75 28.11
CA THR A 214 0.74 24.01 28.03
C THR A 214 0.02 24.18 26.69
N SER A 215 0.28 25.29 25.98
CA SER A 215 -0.25 25.55 24.63
C SER A 215 0.25 24.60 23.53
N LYS A 216 1.22 23.74 23.82
CA LYS A 216 1.72 22.70 22.91
C LYS A 216 1.41 21.28 23.36
N MET A 217 0.82 21.12 24.55
CA MET A 217 0.56 19.81 25.13
C MET A 217 -0.63 19.11 24.49
N ASP A 218 -1.63 19.85 24.05
CA ASP A 218 -2.76 19.38 23.23
C ASP A 218 -2.26 18.79 21.90
N GLU A 219 -1.43 19.53 21.15
CA GLU A 219 -0.86 19.10 19.87
C GLU A 219 0.03 17.87 20.06
N ALA A 220 0.90 17.89 21.09
CA ALA A 220 1.74 16.74 21.44
C ALA A 220 0.91 15.51 21.84
N PHE A 221 -0.14 15.70 22.63
CA PHE A 221 -1.05 14.64 23.06
C PHE A 221 -1.74 13.96 21.87
N LEU A 222 -2.28 14.76 20.95
CA LEU A 222 -2.94 14.27 19.74
C LEU A 222 -1.96 13.54 18.81
N ASN A 223 -0.75 14.07 18.62
CA ASN A 223 0.28 13.42 17.81
C ASN A 223 0.71 12.08 18.41
N ALA A 224 0.92 12.01 19.73
CA ALA A 224 1.27 10.78 20.42
C ALA A 224 0.14 9.75 20.35
N ALA A 225 -1.13 10.16 20.51
CA ALA A 225 -2.28 9.29 20.39
C ALA A 225 -2.41 8.71 18.97
N LYS A 226 -2.24 9.56 17.95
CA LYS A 226 -2.28 9.16 16.55
C LYS A 226 -1.20 8.15 16.16
N HIS A 227 -0.01 8.22 16.77
CA HIS A 227 1.10 7.31 16.46
C HIS A 227 1.26 6.20 17.50
N GLY A 228 0.33 6.08 18.46
CA GLY A 228 0.27 4.95 19.39
C GLY A 228 1.27 5.02 20.53
N HIS A 229 1.83 6.19 20.82
CA HIS A 229 2.85 6.40 21.85
C HIS A 229 2.23 6.55 23.24
N LEU A 230 1.72 5.42 23.78
CA LEU A 230 0.95 5.37 25.03
C LEU A 230 1.70 5.98 26.23
N ALA A 231 3.01 5.75 26.35
CA ALA A 231 3.79 6.30 27.46
C ALA A 231 3.79 7.84 27.48
N ILE A 232 3.86 8.48 26.31
CA ILE A 232 3.80 9.95 26.21
C ILE A 232 2.39 10.45 26.53
N VAL A 233 1.35 9.78 26.02
CA VAL A 233 -0.05 10.14 26.32
C VAL A 233 -0.35 10.03 27.81
N GLN A 234 0.12 8.96 28.46
CA GLN A 234 -0.01 8.76 29.90
C GLN A 234 0.72 9.85 30.69
N GLU A 235 1.95 10.19 30.29
CA GLU A 235 2.72 11.23 30.94
C GLU A 235 2.04 12.60 30.82
N ILE A 236 1.60 12.96 29.62
CA ILE A 236 0.88 14.22 29.38
C ILE A 236 -0.41 14.27 30.21
N SER A 237 -1.17 13.17 30.21
CA SER A 237 -2.43 13.08 30.98
C SER A 237 -2.22 13.19 32.48
N SER A 238 -1.07 12.75 33.00
CA SER A 238 -0.76 12.82 34.43
C SER A 238 -0.27 14.20 34.89
N GLN A 239 0.46 14.93 34.03
CA GLN A 239 1.13 16.18 34.41
C GLN A 239 0.43 17.43 33.86
N PHE A 240 -0.35 17.33 32.78
CA PHE A 240 -0.93 18.46 32.04
C PHE A 240 -2.44 18.31 31.84
N THR A 241 -3.16 17.78 32.83
CA THR A 241 -4.60 17.55 32.76
C THR A 241 -5.39 18.79 32.30
N GLU A 242 -5.00 19.98 32.74
CA GLU A 242 -5.66 21.25 32.40
C GLU A 242 -5.42 21.70 30.95
N ALA A 243 -4.37 21.18 30.29
CA ALA A 243 -4.03 21.51 28.91
C ALA A 243 -4.84 20.71 27.89
N ILE A 244 -5.45 19.59 28.30
CA ILE A 244 -6.13 18.65 27.41
C ILE A 244 -7.65 18.82 27.55
N THR A 245 -8.28 19.35 26.51
CA THR A 245 -9.73 19.57 26.50
C THR A 245 -10.51 18.27 26.30
N SER A 246 -11.83 18.30 26.54
CA SER A 246 -12.71 17.17 26.23
C SER A 246 -12.68 16.79 24.75
N GLU A 247 -12.54 17.77 23.86
CA GLU A 247 -12.49 17.54 22.41
C GLU A 247 -11.17 16.90 21.98
N ASP A 248 -10.05 17.27 22.61
CA ASP A 248 -8.75 16.61 22.37
C ASP A 248 -8.79 15.14 22.78
N LYS A 249 -9.44 14.82 23.90
CA LYS A 249 -9.60 13.43 24.36
C LYS A 249 -10.42 12.60 23.37
N LYS A 250 -11.53 13.15 22.84
CA LYS A 250 -12.33 12.48 21.80
C LYS A 250 -11.54 12.30 20.51
N THR A 251 -10.83 13.34 20.08
CA THR A 251 -10.00 13.31 18.88
C THR A 251 -8.89 12.27 18.99
N ALA A 252 -8.24 12.16 20.16
CA ALA A 252 -7.25 11.13 20.45
C ALA A 252 -7.83 9.71 20.35
N MET A 253 -9.05 9.47 20.84
CA MET A 253 -9.72 8.17 20.70
C MET A 253 -10.00 7.84 19.23
N ILE A 254 -10.46 8.83 18.45
CA ILE A 254 -10.71 8.65 17.02
C ILE A 254 -9.41 8.34 16.28
N TYR A 255 -8.32 9.07 16.55
CA TYR A 255 -7.02 8.77 15.95
C TYR A 255 -6.48 7.40 16.34
N ALA A 256 -6.59 7.01 17.61
CA ALA A 256 -6.20 5.67 18.05
C ALA A 256 -7.01 4.57 17.32
N ALA A 257 -8.30 4.82 17.07
CA ALA A 257 -9.16 3.90 16.33
C ALA A 257 -8.85 3.88 14.82
N GLU A 258 -8.56 5.03 14.22
CA GLU A 258 -8.22 5.16 12.80
C GLU A 258 -6.87 4.50 12.47
N GLU A 259 -5.89 4.60 13.37
CA GLU A 259 -4.52 4.09 13.19
C GLU A 259 -4.31 2.69 13.80
N GLY A 260 -5.32 2.13 14.47
CA GLY A 260 -5.32 0.73 14.92
C GLY A 260 -4.63 0.50 16.26
N HIS A 261 -4.49 1.53 17.09
CA HIS A 261 -3.83 1.46 18.38
C HIS A 261 -4.80 0.99 19.47
N LEU A 262 -5.12 -0.32 19.50
CA LEU A 262 -6.05 -0.92 20.46
C LEU A 262 -5.72 -0.57 21.92
N ASN A 263 -4.47 -0.78 22.35
CA ASN A 263 -4.06 -0.53 23.73
C ASN A 263 -4.22 0.95 24.13
N MET A 264 -3.91 1.86 23.19
CA MET A 264 -4.14 3.29 23.37
C MET A 264 -5.63 3.60 23.54
N LEU A 265 -6.46 3.11 22.61
CA LEU A 265 -7.91 3.33 22.64
C LEU A 265 -8.53 2.80 23.94
N MET A 266 -8.18 1.59 24.35
CA MET A 266 -8.69 0.98 25.58
C MET A 266 -8.26 1.76 26.82
N TRP A 267 -7.00 2.21 26.86
CA TRP A 267 -6.53 3.06 27.95
C TRP A 267 -7.29 4.39 27.99
N LEU A 268 -7.48 5.07 26.85
CA LEU A 268 -8.22 6.34 26.77
C LEU A 268 -9.68 6.19 27.23
N LEU A 269 -10.37 5.12 26.80
CA LEU A 269 -11.75 4.84 27.19
C LEU A 269 -11.89 4.61 28.70
N ASN A 270 -10.94 3.86 29.28
CA ASN A 270 -10.92 3.57 30.72
C ASN A 270 -10.57 4.79 31.56
N GLU A 271 -9.54 5.54 31.16
CA GLU A 271 -8.99 6.65 31.94
C GLU A 271 -9.96 7.82 32.00
N PHE A 272 -10.44 8.26 30.84
CA PHE A 272 -11.24 9.46 30.78
C PHE A 272 -12.70 9.24 31.13
N LYS A 273 -13.13 7.98 31.27
CA LYS A 273 -14.53 7.58 31.55
C LYS A 273 -15.52 8.42 30.76
N ILE A 274 -15.14 8.79 29.53
CA ILE A 274 -15.94 9.71 28.75
C ILE A 274 -17.25 8.98 28.55
N ASP A 275 -18.36 9.62 28.94
CA ASP A 275 -19.66 9.36 28.35
C ASP A 275 -19.49 9.72 26.87
N ALA A 276 -18.79 8.86 26.13
CA ALA A 276 -18.59 9.02 24.72
C ALA A 276 -20.03 8.98 24.20
N ASN A 277 -20.52 10.18 23.90
CA ASN A 277 -21.82 10.36 23.32
C ASN A 277 -21.90 9.46 22.08
N GLN A 278 -23.11 9.15 21.66
CA GLN A 278 -23.31 8.22 20.52
C GLN A 278 -22.46 8.62 19.30
N ASP A 279 -22.17 9.91 19.11
CA ASP A 279 -21.31 10.41 18.04
C ASP A 279 -19.83 10.03 18.16
N THR A 280 -19.24 10.07 19.35
CA THR A 280 -17.82 9.70 19.54
C THR A 280 -17.62 8.20 19.30
N PHE A 281 -18.45 7.34 19.91
CA PHE A 281 -18.40 5.89 19.68
C PHE A 281 -18.70 5.53 18.22
N LYS A 282 -19.64 6.23 17.59
CA LYS A 282 -19.90 6.11 16.15
C LYS A 282 -18.63 6.34 15.33
N ASN A 283 -17.94 7.47 15.55
CA ASN A 283 -16.74 7.80 14.79
C ASN A 283 -15.62 6.79 15.01
N ILE A 284 -15.35 6.41 16.27
CA ILE A 284 -14.37 5.36 16.63
C ILE A 284 -14.68 4.06 15.87
N PHE A 285 -15.91 3.59 15.93
CA PHE A 285 -16.31 2.30 15.35
C PHE A 285 -16.25 2.32 13.82
N ILE A 286 -16.72 3.40 13.18
CA ILE A 286 -16.70 3.54 11.72
C ILE A 286 -15.25 3.66 11.21
N CYS A 287 -14.40 4.49 11.83
CA CYS A 287 -13.00 4.65 11.44
C CYS A 287 -12.24 3.32 11.54
N ALA A 288 -12.42 2.58 12.65
CA ALA A 288 -11.82 1.26 12.82
C ALA A 288 -12.28 0.27 11.73
N ALA A 289 -13.58 0.29 11.38
CA ALA A 289 -14.13 -0.58 10.36
C ALA A 289 -13.62 -0.24 8.95
N GLU A 290 -13.58 1.06 8.61
CA GLU A 290 -13.09 1.56 7.33
C GLU A 290 -11.62 1.22 7.11
N LYS A 291 -10.80 1.30 8.16
CA LYS A 291 -9.35 1.03 8.12
C LYS A 291 -9.02 -0.45 8.26
N GLY A 292 -9.94 -1.24 8.81
CA GLY A 292 -9.84 -2.70 8.90
C GLY A 292 -9.24 -3.22 10.21
N HIS A 293 -9.34 -2.43 11.28
CA HIS A 293 -8.77 -2.76 12.59
C HIS A 293 -9.66 -3.75 13.35
N LEU A 294 -9.58 -5.02 12.97
CA LEU A 294 -10.43 -6.10 13.47
C LEU A 294 -10.45 -6.20 14.99
N GLU A 295 -9.28 -6.12 15.65
CA GLU A 295 -9.19 -6.28 17.11
C GLU A 295 -9.96 -5.17 17.85
N ILE A 296 -9.95 -3.95 17.31
CA ILE A 296 -10.75 -2.85 17.85
C ILE A 296 -12.25 -3.13 17.67
N ILE A 297 -12.66 -3.60 16.49
CA ILE A 297 -14.07 -3.95 16.22
C ILE A 297 -14.55 -5.05 17.16
N GLN A 298 -13.77 -6.13 17.33
CA GLN A 298 -14.10 -7.22 18.24
C GLN A 298 -14.24 -6.74 19.68
N ASN A 299 -13.28 -5.93 20.16
CA ASN A 299 -13.33 -5.40 21.52
C ASN A 299 -14.55 -4.48 21.74
N LEU A 300 -14.84 -3.58 20.80
CA LEU A 300 -15.98 -2.67 20.89
C LEU A 300 -17.33 -3.41 20.81
N LEU A 301 -17.44 -4.45 19.99
CA LEU A 301 -18.64 -5.30 19.94
C LEU A 301 -18.83 -6.13 21.21
N LEU A 302 -17.75 -6.54 21.88
CA LEU A 302 -17.81 -7.31 23.10
C LEU A 302 -18.17 -6.45 24.32
N ASN A 303 -17.49 -5.30 24.47
CA ASN A 303 -17.55 -4.50 25.71
C ASN A 303 -18.46 -3.26 25.60
N TYR A 304 -18.68 -2.74 24.39
CA TYR A 304 -19.34 -1.44 24.17
C TYR A 304 -20.50 -1.51 23.17
N ARG A 305 -21.09 -2.69 22.96
CA ARG A 305 -22.21 -2.87 22.02
C ARG A 305 -23.41 -1.98 22.31
N HIS A 306 -23.67 -1.70 23.59
CA HIS A 306 -24.77 -0.85 24.04
C HIS A 306 -24.63 0.62 23.60
N ASN A 307 -23.41 1.07 23.24
CA ASN A 307 -23.17 2.39 22.68
C ASN A 307 -23.37 2.45 21.16
N LEU A 308 -23.53 1.31 20.49
CA LEU A 308 -23.62 1.21 19.04
C LEU A 308 -25.07 1.03 18.60
N SER A 309 -25.59 2.00 17.85
CA SER A 309 -26.91 1.87 17.24
C SER A 309 -26.85 1.03 15.96
N LYS A 310 -28.02 0.56 15.50
CA LYS A 310 -28.13 -0.20 14.24
C LYS A 310 -27.64 0.59 13.03
N SER A 311 -27.82 1.91 13.02
CA SER A 311 -27.34 2.76 11.92
C SER A 311 -25.82 2.87 11.91
N VAL A 312 -25.16 2.85 13.07
CA VAL A 312 -23.70 2.81 13.17
C VAL A 312 -23.14 1.49 12.65
N ILE A 313 -23.75 0.35 13.05
CA ILE A 313 -23.36 -0.98 12.56
C ILE A 313 -23.52 -1.06 11.03
N LYS A 314 -24.63 -0.55 10.51
CA LYS A 314 -24.87 -0.44 9.06
C LYS A 314 -23.75 0.34 8.36
N ASP A 315 -23.44 1.54 8.83
CA ASP A 315 -22.45 2.41 8.18
C ASP A 315 -21.05 1.77 8.24
N ALA A 316 -20.67 1.22 9.39
CA ALA A 316 -19.42 0.49 9.55
C ALA A 316 -19.31 -0.71 8.60
N PHE A 317 -20.38 -1.50 8.43
CA PHE A 317 -20.43 -2.63 7.50
C PHE A 317 -20.22 -2.19 6.05
N LEU A 318 -20.94 -1.15 5.60
CA LEU A 318 -20.79 -0.63 4.23
C LEU A 318 -19.40 -0.05 4.01
N ARG A 319 -18.88 0.76 4.94
CA ARG A 319 -17.51 1.31 4.87
C ARG A 319 -16.45 0.21 4.80
N ALA A 320 -16.56 -0.83 5.62
CA ALA A 320 -15.65 -1.97 5.59
C ALA A 320 -15.70 -2.69 4.23
N ALA A 321 -16.89 -2.91 3.67
CA ALA A 321 -17.05 -3.53 2.35
C ALA A 321 -16.46 -2.64 1.22
N ASN A 322 -16.73 -1.34 1.26
CA ASN A 322 -16.22 -0.34 0.31
C ASN A 322 -14.71 -0.12 0.39
N CYS A 323 -14.07 -0.50 1.50
CA CYS A 323 -12.61 -0.43 1.68
C CYS A 323 -11.93 -1.80 1.64
N GLY A 324 -12.65 -2.88 1.30
CA GLY A 324 -12.08 -4.21 1.10
C GLY A 324 -11.70 -4.93 2.39
N LYS A 325 -12.28 -4.56 3.54
CA LYS A 325 -11.90 -5.07 4.86
C LYS A 325 -12.68 -6.36 5.19
N ALA A 326 -12.34 -7.45 4.49
CA ALA A 326 -13.05 -8.74 4.57
C ALA A 326 -13.18 -9.27 6.00
N SER A 327 -12.12 -9.24 6.79
CA SER A 327 -12.15 -9.75 8.18
C SER A 327 -13.12 -8.97 9.07
N VAL A 328 -13.22 -7.65 8.89
CA VAL A 328 -14.20 -6.81 9.61
C VAL A 328 -15.61 -7.10 9.13
N VAL A 329 -15.83 -7.23 7.82
CA VAL A 329 -17.14 -7.60 7.25
C VAL A 329 -17.63 -8.92 7.84
N ARG A 330 -16.75 -9.94 7.86
CA ARG A 330 -17.02 -11.24 8.46
C ARG A 330 -17.42 -11.12 9.94
N GLU A 331 -16.62 -10.40 10.72
CA GLU A 331 -16.90 -10.21 12.16
C GLU A 331 -18.25 -9.52 12.40
N LEU A 332 -18.55 -8.47 11.63
CA LEU A 332 -19.82 -7.76 11.73
C LEU A 332 -21.02 -8.66 11.38
N LEU A 333 -20.90 -9.53 10.37
CA LEU A 333 -21.95 -10.50 10.05
C LEU A 333 -22.17 -11.52 11.16
N LEU A 334 -21.09 -12.01 11.78
CA LEU A 334 -21.16 -13.01 12.85
C LEU A 334 -21.70 -12.44 14.16
N GLN A 335 -21.21 -11.28 14.60
CA GLN A 335 -21.53 -10.71 15.91
C GLN A 335 -22.69 -9.70 15.88
N ALA A 336 -22.98 -9.14 14.70
CA ALA A 336 -23.98 -8.09 14.53
C ALA A 336 -24.95 -8.36 13.38
N GLY A 337 -25.02 -9.60 12.89
CA GLY A 337 -25.86 -10.00 11.75
C GLY A 337 -27.34 -9.65 11.92
N GLN A 338 -27.89 -9.68 13.15
CA GLN A 338 -29.27 -9.28 13.42
C GLN A 338 -29.59 -7.80 13.07
N ASP A 339 -28.57 -6.95 13.01
CA ASP A 339 -28.69 -5.53 12.66
C ASP A 339 -28.34 -5.26 11.19
N ILE A 340 -27.90 -6.28 10.45
CA ILE A 340 -27.49 -6.20 9.05
C ILE A 340 -28.57 -6.86 8.19
N THR A 341 -29.26 -6.06 7.38
CA THR A 341 -30.33 -6.58 6.50
C THR A 341 -29.78 -7.12 5.19
N CYS A 342 -30.55 -7.96 4.49
CA CYS A 342 -30.19 -8.46 3.16
C CYS A 342 -29.96 -7.34 2.14
N GLU A 343 -30.64 -6.19 2.29
CA GLU A 343 -30.39 -5.01 1.45
C GLU A 343 -29.01 -4.42 1.70
N MET A 344 -28.56 -4.35 2.96
CA MET A 344 -27.22 -3.88 3.32
C MET A 344 -26.15 -4.81 2.78
N ILE A 345 -26.33 -6.14 2.94
CA ILE A 345 -25.45 -7.16 2.38
C ILE A 345 -25.33 -6.99 0.86
N ARG A 346 -26.45 -6.74 0.16
CA ARG A 346 -26.47 -6.45 -1.27
C ARG A 346 -25.71 -5.16 -1.61
N SER A 347 -25.86 -4.11 -0.82
CA SER A 347 -25.14 -2.84 -1.03
C SER A 347 -23.64 -3.03 -0.85
N GLY A 348 -23.20 -3.65 0.25
CA GLY A 348 -21.79 -3.94 0.50
C GLY A 348 -21.17 -4.82 -0.58
N ALA A 349 -21.91 -5.83 -1.07
CA ALA A 349 -21.46 -6.66 -2.19
C ALA A 349 -21.33 -5.86 -3.51
N ASN A 350 -22.24 -4.92 -3.79
CA ASN A 350 -22.10 -4.03 -4.95
C ASN A 350 -20.85 -3.15 -4.85
N GLU A 351 -20.58 -2.56 -3.69
CA GLU A 351 -19.39 -1.72 -3.45
C GLU A 351 -18.10 -2.53 -3.61
N ALA A 352 -18.04 -3.71 -2.99
CA ALA A 352 -16.91 -4.63 -3.11
C ALA A 352 -16.66 -5.07 -4.56
N SER A 353 -17.73 -5.39 -5.31
CA SER A 353 -17.62 -5.80 -6.72
C SER A 353 -17.17 -4.67 -7.64
N GLN A 354 -17.57 -3.43 -7.37
CA GLN A 354 -17.14 -2.26 -8.17
C GLN A 354 -15.66 -1.92 -7.98
N ARG A 355 -15.09 -2.28 -6.83
CA ARG A 355 -13.69 -1.99 -6.48
C ARG A 355 -12.76 -3.19 -6.59
N GLY A 356 -13.30 -4.39 -6.79
CA GLY A 356 -12.50 -5.60 -7.01
C GLY A 356 -12.14 -6.36 -5.73
N TYR A 357 -12.87 -6.16 -4.63
CA TYR A 357 -12.58 -6.82 -3.35
C TYR A 357 -13.19 -8.22 -3.26
N ILE A 358 -12.50 -9.20 -3.85
CA ILE A 358 -12.95 -10.60 -3.89
C ILE A 358 -13.12 -11.21 -2.50
N GLU A 359 -12.22 -10.96 -1.57
CA GLU A 359 -12.29 -11.56 -0.22
C GLU A 359 -13.54 -11.10 0.53
N VAL A 360 -13.95 -9.82 0.38
CA VAL A 360 -15.23 -9.34 0.92
C VAL A 360 -16.41 -10.10 0.29
N LEU A 361 -16.38 -10.30 -1.03
CA LEU A 361 -17.45 -11.03 -1.72
C LEU A 361 -17.54 -12.49 -1.25
N LYS A 362 -16.41 -13.17 -1.07
CA LYS A 362 -16.37 -14.55 -0.55
C LYS A 362 -17.04 -14.64 0.82
N GLU A 363 -16.61 -13.81 1.77
CA GLU A 363 -17.20 -13.75 3.11
C GLU A 363 -18.71 -13.49 3.08
N LEU A 364 -19.16 -12.57 2.22
CA LEU A 364 -20.59 -12.27 2.06
C LEU A 364 -21.39 -13.45 1.50
N PHE A 365 -20.84 -14.23 0.56
CA PHE A 365 -21.55 -15.41 0.03
C PHE A 365 -21.54 -16.60 0.97
N ASP A 366 -20.42 -16.80 1.67
CA ASP A 366 -20.25 -17.93 2.58
C ASP A 366 -21.18 -17.79 3.79
N LEU A 367 -21.35 -16.56 4.29
CA LEU A 367 -22.22 -16.27 5.42
C LEU A 367 -23.65 -15.85 5.02
N SER A 368 -23.94 -15.62 3.74
CA SER A 368 -25.28 -15.27 3.26
C SER A 368 -25.64 -15.99 1.95
N PRO A 369 -25.97 -17.30 2.00
CA PRO A 369 -26.25 -18.12 0.82
C PRO A 369 -27.40 -17.60 -0.06
N ASP A 370 -28.39 -16.93 0.54
CA ASP A 370 -29.54 -16.32 -0.14
C ASP A 370 -29.14 -15.24 -1.17
N MET A 371 -27.89 -14.79 -1.14
CA MET A 371 -27.32 -13.81 -2.06
C MET A 371 -26.96 -14.38 -3.45
N MET A 372 -27.21 -15.67 -3.74
CA MET A 372 -26.88 -16.27 -5.04
C MET A 372 -27.36 -15.46 -6.26
N ILE A 373 -28.53 -14.79 -6.18
CA ILE A 373 -29.08 -13.94 -7.26
C ILE A 373 -28.11 -12.80 -7.64
N THR A 374 -27.28 -12.35 -6.70
CA THR A 374 -26.35 -11.24 -6.90
C THR A 374 -25.03 -11.63 -7.57
N LYS A 375 -24.61 -12.91 -7.51
CA LYS A 375 -23.39 -13.40 -8.20
C LYS A 375 -23.42 -13.08 -9.71
N LYS A 376 -24.59 -13.22 -10.35
CA LYS A 376 -24.81 -12.88 -11.77
C LYS A 376 -24.51 -11.40 -12.09
N ARG A 377 -24.95 -10.50 -11.22
CA ARG A 377 -24.71 -9.06 -11.36
C ARG A 377 -23.22 -8.73 -11.23
N PHE A 378 -22.53 -9.36 -10.30
CA PHE A 378 -21.10 -9.13 -10.08
C PHE A 378 -20.23 -9.66 -11.19
N LEU A 379 -20.59 -10.79 -11.82
CA LEU A 379 -19.91 -11.28 -13.02
C LEU A 379 -19.85 -10.19 -14.11
N VAL A 380 -20.99 -9.54 -14.38
CA VAL A 380 -21.11 -8.52 -15.42
C VAL A 380 -20.29 -7.26 -15.09
N GLU A 381 -20.27 -6.84 -13.83
CA GLU A 381 -19.51 -5.66 -13.38
C GLU A 381 -18.01 -5.95 -13.29
N ALA A 382 -17.61 -7.11 -12.78
CA ALA A 382 -16.22 -7.57 -12.74
C ALA A 382 -15.64 -7.69 -14.16
N ALA A 383 -16.45 -8.20 -15.10
CA ALA A 383 -16.05 -8.28 -16.50
C ALA A 383 -15.80 -6.91 -17.14
N LYS A 384 -16.60 -5.91 -16.79
CA LYS A 384 -16.42 -4.51 -17.23
C LYS A 384 -15.15 -3.90 -16.65
N ASN A 385 -14.95 -4.03 -15.34
CA ASN A 385 -13.90 -3.33 -14.61
C ASN A 385 -12.54 -4.04 -14.62
N GLY A 386 -12.49 -5.31 -15.05
CA GLY A 386 -11.22 -6.02 -15.21
C GLY A 386 -10.82 -6.90 -14.01
N TYR A 387 -11.77 -7.30 -13.17
CA TYR A 387 -11.49 -8.12 -11.98
C TYR A 387 -11.58 -9.61 -12.31
N TYR A 388 -10.46 -10.17 -12.79
CA TYR A 388 -10.38 -11.57 -13.23
C TYR A 388 -10.76 -12.56 -12.12
N ASP A 389 -10.22 -12.37 -10.91
CA ASP A 389 -10.43 -13.29 -9.80
C ASP A 389 -11.92 -13.38 -9.41
N ILE A 390 -12.66 -12.26 -9.47
CA ILE A 390 -14.11 -12.24 -9.22
C ILE A 390 -14.85 -12.99 -10.33
N VAL A 391 -14.42 -12.84 -11.58
CA VAL A 391 -15.02 -13.57 -12.71
C VAL A 391 -14.80 -15.06 -12.53
N GLU A 392 -13.57 -15.49 -12.27
CA GLU A 392 -13.24 -16.90 -12.03
C GLU A 392 -14.06 -17.47 -10.88
N TYR A 393 -14.14 -16.77 -9.75
CA TYR A 393 -14.92 -17.18 -8.60
C TYR A 393 -16.44 -17.28 -8.91
N CYS A 394 -16.98 -16.35 -9.70
CA CYS A 394 -18.38 -16.38 -10.12
C CYS A 394 -18.66 -17.53 -11.12
N LEU A 395 -17.69 -17.89 -11.96
CA LEU A 395 -17.80 -19.02 -12.91
C LEU A 395 -17.70 -20.38 -12.21
N GLY A 396 -16.85 -20.50 -11.19
CA GLY A 396 -16.54 -21.77 -10.53
C GLY A 396 -17.65 -22.35 -9.63
N SER A 397 -18.75 -21.63 -9.41
CA SER A 397 -19.73 -22.01 -8.37
C SER A 397 -21.21 -22.05 -8.78
N ASN A 398 -21.59 -21.65 -10.00
CA ASN A 398 -23.01 -21.57 -10.39
C ASN A 398 -23.25 -21.79 -11.90
N GLN A 399 -24.44 -22.27 -12.25
CA GLN A 399 -24.99 -22.14 -13.62
C GLN A 399 -25.29 -20.67 -13.91
N ILE A 400 -24.53 -20.08 -14.83
CA ILE A 400 -24.77 -18.73 -15.32
C ILE A 400 -25.73 -18.82 -16.51
N ASP A 401 -26.82 -18.06 -16.46
CA ASP A 401 -27.76 -18.00 -17.58
C ASP A 401 -27.12 -17.26 -18.77
N ALA A 402 -27.50 -17.71 -19.96
CA ALA A 402 -27.00 -17.17 -21.22
C ALA A 402 -27.09 -15.63 -21.35
N PRO A 403 -28.20 -14.96 -21.00
CA PRO A 403 -28.26 -13.50 -21.03
C PRO A 403 -27.19 -12.81 -20.16
N THR A 404 -26.96 -13.32 -18.95
CA THR A 404 -25.92 -12.78 -18.05
C THR A 404 -24.52 -12.97 -18.64
N LEU A 405 -24.23 -14.17 -19.16
CA LEU A 405 -22.96 -14.46 -19.82
C LEU A 405 -22.72 -13.56 -21.04
N GLY A 406 -23.75 -13.36 -21.86
CA GLY A 406 -23.71 -12.46 -23.02
C GLY A 406 -23.38 -11.01 -22.65
N LYS A 407 -23.97 -10.50 -21.55
CA LYS A 407 -23.64 -9.16 -21.03
C LYS A 407 -22.20 -9.08 -20.51
N ALA A 408 -21.73 -10.10 -19.79
CA ALA A 408 -20.36 -10.14 -19.27
C ALA A 408 -19.32 -10.16 -20.42
N LEU A 409 -19.54 -10.96 -21.46
CA LEU A 409 -18.69 -11.01 -22.66
C LEU A 409 -18.63 -9.65 -23.36
N SER A 410 -19.80 -8.99 -23.53
CA SER A 410 -19.90 -7.66 -24.13
C SER A 410 -19.11 -6.61 -23.32
N ASN A 411 -19.28 -6.60 -22.00
CA ASN A 411 -18.55 -5.68 -21.13
C ASN A 411 -17.03 -5.93 -21.13
N ALA A 412 -16.60 -7.19 -21.09
CA ALA A 412 -15.19 -7.55 -21.10
C ALA A 412 -14.51 -7.03 -22.37
N ALA A 413 -15.07 -7.30 -23.54
CA ALA A 413 -14.41 -6.88 -24.77
C ALA A 413 -14.62 -5.39 -25.11
N ALA A 414 -15.71 -4.74 -24.67
CA ALA A 414 -15.88 -3.30 -24.83
C ALA A 414 -14.81 -2.51 -24.06
N ASN A 415 -14.30 -3.08 -22.97
CA ASN A 415 -13.26 -2.50 -22.12
C ASN A 415 -11.88 -3.15 -22.34
N GLY A 416 -11.74 -3.99 -23.36
CA GLY A 416 -10.46 -4.61 -23.73
C GLY A 416 -9.87 -5.61 -22.73
N ARG A 417 -10.72 -6.25 -21.91
CA ARG A 417 -10.32 -7.23 -20.89
C ARG A 417 -10.06 -8.61 -21.49
N LYS A 418 -8.94 -8.77 -22.23
CA LYS A 418 -8.58 -10.00 -22.98
C LYS A 418 -8.66 -11.28 -22.13
N ASN A 419 -8.02 -11.30 -20.96
CA ASN A 419 -7.94 -12.50 -20.12
C ASN A 419 -9.31 -12.93 -19.57
N ILE A 420 -10.13 -11.94 -19.19
CA ILE A 420 -11.51 -12.18 -18.73
C ILE A 420 -12.37 -12.68 -19.88
N PHE A 421 -12.24 -12.05 -21.05
CA PHE A 421 -12.98 -12.47 -22.23
C PHE A 421 -12.66 -13.93 -22.60
N ALA A 422 -11.38 -14.32 -22.56
CA ALA A 422 -10.96 -15.71 -22.76
C ALA A 422 -11.58 -16.67 -21.74
N ALA A 423 -11.58 -16.32 -20.45
CA ALA A 423 -12.20 -17.14 -19.41
C ALA A 423 -13.72 -17.31 -19.61
N LEU A 424 -14.42 -16.24 -19.99
CA LEU A 424 -15.86 -16.28 -20.28
C LEU A 424 -16.19 -17.11 -21.53
N ILE A 425 -15.34 -17.06 -22.56
CA ILE A 425 -15.49 -17.90 -23.76
C ILE A 425 -15.25 -19.38 -23.43
N ASN A 426 -14.24 -19.69 -22.62
CA ASN A 426 -14.01 -21.07 -22.19
C ASN A 426 -15.21 -21.62 -21.42
N TYR A 427 -15.82 -20.80 -20.55
CA TYR A 427 -17.06 -21.18 -19.87
C TYR A 427 -18.24 -21.31 -20.83
N TYR A 428 -18.38 -20.41 -21.82
CA TYR A 428 -19.41 -20.49 -22.86
C TYR A 428 -19.44 -21.83 -23.62
N LEU A 429 -18.27 -22.43 -23.87
CA LEU A 429 -18.20 -23.73 -24.54
C LEU A 429 -18.80 -24.88 -23.72
N THR A 430 -19.07 -24.67 -22.43
CA THR A 430 -19.63 -25.69 -21.51
C THR A 430 -21.16 -25.63 -21.37
N ILE A 431 -21.83 -24.58 -21.88
CA ILE A 431 -23.30 -24.43 -21.79
C ILE A 431 -24.05 -24.98 -23.03
N PRO A 432 -25.35 -25.34 -22.93
CA PRO A 432 -26.13 -25.92 -24.03
C PRO A 432 -26.24 -25.02 -25.28
N SER A 433 -26.42 -25.62 -26.46
CA SER A 433 -26.40 -24.91 -27.76
C SER A 433 -27.49 -23.84 -27.94
N ALA A 434 -28.68 -24.02 -27.38
CA ALA A 434 -29.73 -23.00 -27.42
C ALA A 434 -29.40 -21.79 -26.53
N ASP A 435 -28.76 -22.02 -25.38
CA ASP A 435 -28.33 -20.99 -24.45
C ASP A 435 -27.11 -20.23 -25.02
N GLN A 436 -26.20 -20.95 -25.66
CA GLN A 436 -25.11 -20.38 -26.44
C GLN A 436 -25.59 -19.31 -27.44
N MET A 437 -26.70 -19.56 -28.13
CA MET A 437 -27.31 -18.63 -29.09
C MET A 437 -27.90 -17.37 -28.42
N ILE A 438 -28.54 -17.55 -27.27
CA ILE A 438 -29.10 -16.44 -26.47
C ILE A 438 -27.98 -15.56 -25.90
N ALA A 439 -26.88 -16.16 -25.46
CA ALA A 439 -25.72 -15.43 -24.95
C ALA A 439 -25.04 -14.60 -26.05
N ILE A 440 -24.84 -15.19 -27.24
CA ILE A 440 -24.33 -14.45 -28.40
C ILE A 440 -25.26 -13.28 -28.70
N SER A 441 -26.55 -13.53 -28.97
CA SER A 441 -27.48 -12.46 -29.37
C SER A 441 -27.58 -11.33 -28.33
N THR A 442 -27.48 -11.64 -27.04
CA THR A 442 -27.45 -10.63 -25.97
C THR A 442 -26.16 -9.82 -26.00
N SER A 443 -25.02 -10.43 -26.30
CA SER A 443 -23.73 -9.73 -26.45
C SER A 443 -23.71 -8.77 -27.65
N LEU A 444 -24.46 -9.08 -28.71
CA LEU A 444 -24.56 -8.30 -29.94
C LEU A 444 -25.38 -7.03 -29.83
N LYS A 445 -26.24 -6.92 -28.80
CA LYS A 445 -27.12 -5.76 -28.62
C LYS A 445 -26.38 -4.47 -28.27
N ASN A 446 -25.12 -4.54 -27.78
CA ASN A 446 -24.45 -3.39 -27.15
C ASN A 446 -23.16 -2.84 -27.79
N ASP A 447 -22.41 -3.56 -28.66
CA ASP A 447 -21.31 -2.95 -29.46
C ASP A 447 -20.72 -3.88 -30.55
N ASN A 448 -20.17 -3.31 -31.64
CA ASN A 448 -19.90 -3.99 -32.93
C ASN A 448 -18.52 -4.69 -33.07
N GLY A 449 -17.53 -4.43 -32.21
CA GLY A 449 -16.17 -4.99 -32.35
C GLY A 449 -16.01 -6.44 -31.84
N ILE A 450 -16.87 -6.84 -30.90
CA ILE A 450 -16.82 -8.10 -30.15
C ILE A 450 -17.59 -9.19 -30.88
N THR A 451 -18.66 -8.78 -31.56
CA THR A 451 -19.48 -9.56 -32.51
C THR A 451 -18.64 -10.41 -33.45
N ARG A 452 -17.59 -9.83 -34.05
CA ARG A 452 -16.74 -10.54 -35.01
C ARG A 452 -15.88 -11.61 -34.36
N TYR A 453 -15.30 -11.34 -33.19
CA TYR A 453 -14.46 -12.30 -32.48
C TYR A 453 -15.27 -13.45 -31.86
N CYS A 454 -16.42 -13.15 -31.25
CA CYS A 454 -17.38 -14.16 -30.80
C CYS A 454 -17.84 -15.02 -31.98
N LEU A 455 -18.20 -14.43 -33.13
CA LEU A 455 -18.66 -15.17 -34.31
C LEU A 455 -17.56 -16.04 -34.93
N ILE A 456 -16.29 -15.61 -34.93
CA ILE A 456 -15.15 -16.44 -35.37
C ILE A 456 -14.98 -17.68 -34.48
N HIS A 457 -15.04 -17.53 -33.15
CA HIS A 457 -14.97 -18.70 -32.25
C HIS A 457 -16.25 -19.56 -32.30
N CYS A 458 -17.42 -18.94 -32.45
CA CYS A 458 -18.70 -19.64 -32.62
C CYS A 458 -18.79 -20.38 -33.96
N THR A 459 -18.02 -20.01 -34.99
CA THR A 459 -17.92 -20.81 -36.23
C THR A 459 -17.13 -22.10 -36.05
N GLN A 460 -16.54 -22.38 -34.89
CA GLN A 460 -16.02 -23.72 -34.56
C GLN A 460 -17.11 -24.66 -34.00
N THR A 461 -18.17 -24.11 -33.42
CA THR A 461 -19.39 -24.83 -33.01
C THR A 461 -20.41 -24.84 -34.16
N ASN A 462 -21.02 -25.98 -34.49
CA ASN A 462 -21.88 -26.12 -35.68
C ASN A 462 -23.28 -25.48 -35.51
N PHE A 463 -23.41 -24.16 -35.74
CA PHE A 463 -24.70 -23.48 -35.82
C PHE A 463 -25.29 -23.53 -37.24
N SER A 464 -26.63 -23.57 -37.35
CA SER A 464 -27.35 -23.50 -38.64
C SER A 464 -27.52 -22.07 -39.15
N GLU A 465 -27.83 -21.91 -40.44
CA GLU A 465 -28.02 -20.60 -41.09
C GLU A 465 -29.23 -19.83 -40.52
N GLU A 466 -30.34 -20.52 -40.25
CA GLU A 466 -31.52 -19.95 -39.57
C GLU A 466 -31.21 -19.48 -38.14
N GLN A 467 -30.36 -20.22 -37.43
CA GLN A 467 -29.87 -19.85 -36.11
C GLN A 467 -29.07 -18.53 -36.21
N LEU A 468 -28.16 -18.43 -37.16
CA LEU A 468 -27.33 -17.24 -37.38
C LEU A 468 -28.14 -16.00 -37.82
N ASP A 469 -29.15 -16.18 -38.67
CA ASP A 469 -30.04 -15.10 -39.07
C ASP A 469 -30.90 -14.60 -37.90
N ALA A 470 -31.34 -15.51 -37.01
CA ALA A 470 -32.01 -15.15 -35.77
C ALA A 470 -31.09 -14.38 -34.80
N ILE A 471 -29.78 -14.66 -34.79
CA ILE A 471 -28.78 -13.94 -33.99
C ILE A 471 -28.57 -12.52 -34.50
N LEU A 472 -28.44 -12.34 -35.82
CA LEU A 472 -28.05 -11.08 -36.45
C LEU A 472 -29.25 -10.12 -36.65
N GLY A 473 -30.48 -10.64 -36.64
CA GLY A 473 -31.70 -9.86 -36.86
C GLY A 473 -31.69 -9.15 -38.22
N LYS A 474 -32.39 -8.01 -38.34
CA LYS A 474 -32.43 -7.19 -39.58
C LYS A 474 -31.07 -6.56 -39.97
N ARG A 475 -30.05 -6.65 -39.11
CA ARG A 475 -28.68 -6.23 -39.46
C ARG A 475 -28.02 -7.38 -40.21
N SER A 476 -28.25 -7.42 -41.52
CA SER A 476 -27.74 -8.46 -42.42
C SER A 476 -26.25 -8.74 -42.21
N ALA A 477 -25.80 -9.98 -42.42
CA ALA A 477 -24.39 -10.39 -42.37
C ALA A 477 -23.45 -9.52 -43.25
N SER A 478 -24.01 -8.78 -44.22
CA SER A 478 -23.34 -7.75 -45.01
C SER A 478 -22.95 -6.50 -44.21
N HIS A 479 -23.72 -6.12 -43.19
CA HIS A 479 -23.45 -4.95 -42.33
C HIS A 479 -22.17 -5.13 -41.50
N PHE A 480 -21.79 -6.38 -41.24
CA PHE A 480 -20.62 -6.74 -40.43
C PHE A 480 -19.44 -7.29 -41.24
N ASN A 481 -19.56 -7.36 -42.58
CA ASN A 481 -18.55 -8.00 -43.46
C ASN A 481 -18.25 -9.47 -43.08
N LEU A 482 -19.28 -10.19 -42.59
CA LEU A 482 -19.16 -11.58 -42.11
C LEU A 482 -19.59 -12.61 -43.16
N LEU A 483 -20.22 -12.17 -44.25
CA LEU A 483 -20.60 -12.98 -45.42
C LEU A 483 -19.49 -13.96 -45.87
N PRO A 484 -18.22 -13.57 -45.95
CA PRO A 484 -17.14 -14.47 -46.36
C PRO A 484 -16.98 -15.67 -45.41
N ILE A 485 -17.14 -15.47 -44.09
CA ILE A 485 -16.95 -16.51 -43.07
C ILE A 485 -18.10 -17.53 -43.12
N PHE A 486 -19.32 -17.03 -43.34
CA PHE A 486 -20.52 -17.87 -43.49
C PHE A 486 -20.51 -18.71 -44.78
N THR A 487 -19.92 -18.20 -45.86
CA THR A 487 -19.80 -18.94 -47.13
C THR A 487 -18.84 -20.13 -47.08
N CYS A 488 -17.93 -20.21 -46.10
CA CYS A 488 -17.04 -21.37 -45.96
C CYS A 488 -17.74 -22.60 -45.37
N LYS A 489 -18.64 -22.43 -44.40
CA LYS A 489 -19.17 -23.56 -43.60
C LYS A 489 -20.32 -24.32 -44.28
N ASN A 490 -21.14 -23.64 -45.08
CA ASN A 490 -22.17 -24.29 -45.90
C ASN A 490 -21.61 -25.08 -47.09
N ASN A 491 -20.31 -24.94 -47.39
CA ASN A 491 -19.69 -25.52 -48.58
C ASN A 491 -18.90 -26.81 -48.32
N GLU A 492 -18.82 -27.33 -47.09
CA GLU A 492 -18.25 -28.67 -46.86
C GLU A 492 -19.13 -29.80 -47.44
N ARG A 493 -20.38 -29.54 -47.81
CA ARG A 493 -21.24 -30.52 -48.51
C ARG A 493 -21.35 -30.33 -50.01
N LYS A 494 -20.78 -29.27 -50.60
CA LYS A 494 -20.78 -29.05 -52.05
C LYS A 494 -19.50 -28.35 -52.50
N GLU A 495 -18.45 -29.14 -52.73
CA GLU A 495 -17.33 -28.67 -53.53
C GLU A 495 -17.79 -28.30 -54.95
N LYS A 496 -17.63 -27.03 -55.32
CA LYS A 496 -16.80 -26.57 -56.46
C LYS A 496 -17.23 -25.15 -56.88
N LYS A 497 -16.27 -24.23 -56.81
CA LYS A 497 -16.27 -22.85 -57.35
C LYS A 497 -17.07 -21.80 -56.56
N ARG A 498 -16.48 -21.31 -55.45
CA ARG A 498 -16.24 -19.88 -55.14
C ARG A 498 -15.78 -19.74 -53.68
N GLY A 499 -14.61 -19.10 -53.50
CA GLY A 499 -14.19 -18.42 -52.26
C GLY A 499 -14.07 -19.25 -50.99
N VAL A 500 -13.05 -20.11 -50.91
CA VAL A 500 -12.54 -20.59 -49.61
C VAL A 500 -11.70 -19.46 -49.02
N ILE A 501 -12.11 -18.91 -47.88
CA ILE A 501 -11.25 -18.01 -47.10
C ILE A 501 -10.01 -18.79 -46.68
N ARG A 502 -8.83 -18.28 -47.02
CA ARG A 502 -7.56 -18.90 -46.66
C ARG A 502 -7.28 -18.65 -45.18
N GLU A 503 -6.59 -19.57 -44.50
CA GLU A 503 -6.18 -19.43 -43.08
C GLU A 503 -5.55 -18.05 -42.77
N SER A 504 -4.90 -17.44 -43.77
CA SER A 504 -4.34 -16.08 -43.72
C SER A 504 -5.38 -14.98 -43.46
N GLU A 505 -6.60 -15.08 -43.97
CA GLU A 505 -7.67 -14.10 -43.78
C GLU A 505 -8.35 -14.26 -42.40
N VAL A 506 -8.44 -15.49 -41.89
CA VAL A 506 -8.81 -15.75 -40.48
C VAL A 506 -7.76 -15.16 -39.54
N ARG A 507 -6.46 -15.36 -39.85
CA ARG A 507 -5.36 -14.72 -39.12
C ARG A 507 -5.44 -13.20 -39.21
N LEU A 508 -5.80 -12.63 -40.36
CA LEU A 508 -5.96 -11.18 -40.54
C LEU A 508 -7.09 -10.62 -39.68
N LEU A 509 -8.24 -11.30 -39.61
CA LEU A 509 -9.37 -10.92 -38.75
C LEU A 509 -9.03 -11.05 -37.26
N LEU A 510 -8.27 -12.08 -36.88
CA LEU A 510 -7.71 -12.21 -35.54
C LEU A 510 -6.73 -11.07 -35.24
N GLN A 511 -5.90 -10.68 -36.22
CA GLN A 511 -4.98 -9.53 -36.12
C GLN A 511 -5.74 -8.18 -36.05
N GLU A 512 -6.85 -8.03 -36.76
CA GLU A 512 -7.73 -6.85 -36.70
C GLU A 512 -8.46 -6.76 -35.35
N ALA A 513 -8.92 -7.89 -34.80
CA ALA A 513 -9.46 -7.95 -33.45
C ALA A 513 -8.38 -7.61 -32.42
N GLU A 514 -7.17 -8.17 -32.55
CA GLU A 514 -6.02 -7.87 -31.70
C GLU A 514 -5.63 -6.39 -31.76
N THR A 515 -5.65 -5.77 -32.94
CA THR A 515 -5.37 -4.34 -33.12
C THR A 515 -6.49 -3.45 -32.55
N PHE A 516 -7.77 -3.84 -32.64
CA PHE A 516 -8.86 -3.16 -31.94
C PHE A 516 -8.66 -3.16 -30.42
N PHE A 517 -8.25 -4.31 -29.85
CA PHE A 517 -7.90 -4.40 -28.44
C PHE A 517 -6.67 -3.55 -28.07
N CYS A 518 -5.77 -3.27 -29.02
CA CYS A 518 -4.61 -2.40 -28.82
C CYS A 518 -4.92 -0.90 -29.05
N GLN A 519 -5.89 -0.54 -29.90
CA GLN A 519 -6.16 0.85 -30.28
C GLN A 519 -6.98 1.63 -29.24
N LYS A 520 -7.77 0.97 -28.38
CA LYS A 520 -8.55 1.66 -27.33
C LYS A 520 -7.72 2.24 -26.17
N ARG A 521 -6.39 2.07 -26.19
CA ARG A 521 -5.44 2.73 -25.27
C ARG A 521 -5.21 4.22 -25.57
N ARG A 522 -5.71 4.78 -26.68
CA ARG A 522 -5.43 6.17 -27.10
C ARG A 522 -6.55 7.19 -26.86
N ARG A 523 -7.61 6.84 -26.13
CA ARG A 523 -8.62 7.82 -25.67
C ARG A 523 -8.91 7.63 -24.19
N LYS A 524 -8.00 8.11 -23.36
CA LYS A 524 -8.27 8.84 -22.12
C LYS A 524 -7.03 9.63 -21.76
#